data_AF-A0A8B7TYB3-F1
#
_entry.id   AF-A0A8B7TYB3-F1
#
_cell.length_a   1.000
_cell.length_b   1.000
_cell.length_c   1.000
_cell.angle_alpha   90.00
_cell.angle_beta   90.00
_cell.angle_gamma   90.00
#
_symmetry.space_group_name_H-M   'P 1'
#
loop_
_entity.id
_entity.type
_entity.pdbx_description
1 polymer ?
#
loop_
_entity_poly.entity_id
_entity_poly.type
_entity_poly.pdbx_seq_one_letter_code
_entity_poly.pdbx_strand_id
1 'polypeptide(L)'
;VQRVVKANDRDYNEKFQYADNRIHTSKYNILTFLPINLFEQFQRVANAYFLFLLILQLIPEISSLTWFTTIVPLILVIAMTAIKDATDDYFRHNSDNQVNNRQSEVLIDSR
;
A
#
# COMPACT_ATOMS: atom_id res chain seq x y z
N VAL A 1 -21.40 0.66 -20.61
CA VAL A 1 -20.47 1.53 -21.36
C VAL A 1 -19.81 0.67 -22.43
N GLN A 2 -19.95 1.02 -23.71
CA GLN A 2 -19.35 0.27 -24.82
C GLN A 2 -17.96 0.86 -25.14
N ARG A 3 -16.95 0.02 -25.35
CA ARG A 3 -15.62 0.43 -25.86
C ARG A 3 -15.56 0.14 -27.36
N VAL A 4 -15.07 1.09 -28.15
CA VAL A 4 -14.91 0.95 -29.61
C VAL A 4 -13.44 1.13 -29.93
N VAL A 5 -12.86 0.12 -30.59
CA VAL A 5 -11.43 0.08 -30.95
C VAL A 5 -11.33 -0.24 -32.43
N LYS A 6 -10.46 0.47 -33.15
CA LYS A 6 -10.17 0.20 -34.57
C LYS A 6 -8.86 -0.56 -34.72
N ALA A 7 -8.85 -1.61 -35.53
CA ALA A 7 -7.64 -2.36 -35.85
C ALA A 7 -6.68 -1.50 -36.68
N ASN A 8 -5.37 -1.58 -36.39
CA ASN A 8 -4.28 -0.87 -37.09
C ASN A 8 -4.41 0.66 -37.15
N ASP A 9 -5.25 1.28 -36.31
CA ASP A 9 -5.44 2.74 -36.25
C ASP A 9 -5.12 3.26 -34.84
N ARG A 10 -3.83 3.43 -34.57
CA ARG A 10 -3.32 3.87 -33.26
C ARG A 10 -3.78 5.30 -32.93
N ASP A 11 -3.72 6.21 -33.89
CA ASP A 11 -4.10 7.61 -33.73
C ASP A 11 -5.58 7.78 -33.37
N TYR A 12 -6.47 6.94 -33.92
CA TYR A 12 -7.86 6.92 -33.50
C TYR A 12 -8.03 6.40 -32.07
N ASN A 13 -7.37 5.30 -31.73
CA ASN A 13 -7.52 4.65 -30.42
C ASN A 13 -6.94 5.50 -29.27
N GLU A 14 -5.87 6.26 -29.50
CA GLU A 14 -5.24 7.13 -28.48
C GLU A 14 -6.16 8.27 -28.01
N LYS A 15 -7.14 8.70 -28.83
CA LYS A 15 -8.11 9.75 -28.47
C LYS A 15 -9.00 9.38 -27.28
N PHE A 16 -9.14 8.10 -26.98
CA PHE A 16 -10.03 7.59 -25.92
C PHE A 16 -9.33 7.39 -24.58
N GLN A 17 -8.00 7.59 -24.51
CA GLN A 17 -7.20 7.48 -23.28
C GLN A 17 -7.50 6.21 -22.46
N TYR A 18 -7.50 5.06 -23.13
CA TYR A 18 -7.63 3.78 -22.44
C TYR A 18 -6.49 3.57 -21.44
N ALA A 19 -6.76 2.81 -20.38
CA ALA A 19 -5.73 2.43 -19.41
C ALA A 19 -4.57 1.70 -20.10
N ASP A 20 -3.36 1.88 -19.60
CA ASP A 20 -2.19 1.18 -20.11
C ASP A 20 -2.20 -0.31 -19.74
N ASN A 21 -1.22 -1.06 -20.23
CA ASN A 21 -1.04 -2.48 -19.94
C ASN A 21 -0.09 -2.73 -18.75
N ARG A 22 0.09 -1.76 -17.84
CA ARG A 22 0.90 -1.94 -16.63
C ARG A 22 0.04 -2.52 -15.53
N ILE A 23 0.62 -3.49 -14.84
CA ILE A 23 0.07 -4.10 -13.64
C ILE A 23 0.74 -3.45 -12.43
N HIS A 24 -0.06 -3.09 -11.43
CA HIS A 24 0.40 -2.53 -10.17
C HIS A 24 -0.27 -3.27 -9.02
N THR A 25 0.49 -4.09 -8.31
CA THR A 25 0.05 -4.90 -7.17
C THR A 25 0.62 -4.41 -5.84
N SER A 26 1.66 -3.58 -5.88
CA SER A 26 2.11 -2.87 -4.68
C SER A 26 1.03 -1.91 -4.17
N LYS A 27 1.02 -1.74 -2.86
CA LYS A 27 -0.02 -0.99 -2.15
C LYS A 27 0.47 0.38 -1.72
N TYR A 28 1.75 0.51 -1.41
CA TYR A 28 2.30 1.73 -0.85
C TYR A 28 3.24 2.42 -1.84
N ASN A 29 3.31 3.73 -1.74
CA ASN A 29 4.41 4.53 -2.25
C ASN A 29 5.25 4.98 -1.04
N ILE A 30 6.48 5.44 -1.25
CA ILE A 30 7.41 5.93 -0.21
C ILE A 30 6.71 6.93 0.72
N LEU A 31 5.90 7.84 0.18
CA LEU A 31 5.18 8.85 0.97
C LEU A 31 3.91 8.34 1.62
N THR A 32 3.21 7.38 0.97
CA THR A 32 1.92 6.90 1.46
C THR A 32 2.06 5.72 2.43
N PHE A 33 3.24 5.10 2.50
CA PHE A 33 3.53 3.96 3.35
C PHE A 33 3.19 4.27 4.81
N LEU A 34 3.81 5.29 5.40
CA LEU A 34 3.65 5.58 6.82
C LEU A 34 2.18 5.90 7.21
N PRO A 35 1.47 6.85 6.57
CA PRO A 35 0.12 7.20 7.00
C PRO A 35 -0.89 6.07 6.76
N ILE A 36 -0.82 5.38 5.62
CA ILE A 36 -1.78 4.30 5.30
C ILE A 36 -1.49 3.07 6.16
N ASN A 37 -0.22 2.68 6.30
CA ASN A 37 0.14 1.51 7.09
C ASN A 37 -0.24 1.70 8.56
N LEU A 38 0.04 2.86 9.17
CA LEU A 38 -0.38 3.16 10.54
C LEU A 38 -1.90 3.14 10.69
N PHE A 39 -2.64 3.73 9.75
CA PHE A 39 -4.10 3.72 9.78
C PHE A 39 -4.65 2.28 9.79
N GLU A 40 -4.15 1.42 8.91
CA GLU A 40 -4.55 0.02 8.83
C GLU A 40 -4.17 -0.78 10.08
N GLN A 41 -3.01 -0.49 10.66
CA GLN A 41 -2.60 -1.11 11.90
C GLN A 41 -3.53 -0.75 13.06
N PHE A 42 -3.98 0.51 13.17
CA PHE A 42 -4.91 0.92 14.22
C PHE A 42 -6.38 0.55 13.95
N GLN A 43 -6.74 0.17 12.72
CA GLN A 43 -8.04 -0.48 12.46
C GLN A 43 -8.12 -1.91 13.03
N ARG A 44 -6.99 -2.52 13.42
CA ARG A 44 -7.00 -3.82 14.10
C ARG A 44 -7.44 -3.66 15.55
N VAL A 45 -8.45 -4.43 15.95
CA VAL A 45 -9.06 -4.37 17.30
C VAL A 45 -8.02 -4.44 18.42
N ALA A 46 -7.01 -5.30 18.30
CA ALA A 46 -5.95 -5.42 19.31
C ALA A 46 -5.13 -4.12 19.46
N ASN A 47 -4.70 -3.52 18.35
CA ASN A 47 -3.91 -2.30 18.36
C ASN A 47 -4.74 -1.10 18.84
N ALA A 48 -6.02 -1.03 18.43
CA ALA A 48 -6.96 -0.04 18.95
C ALA A 48 -7.17 -0.18 20.46
N TYR A 49 -7.34 -1.41 20.96
CA TYR A 49 -7.47 -1.68 22.39
C TYR A 49 -6.26 -1.19 23.19
N PHE A 50 -5.03 -1.50 22.74
CA PHE A 50 -3.82 -1.02 23.39
C PHE A 50 -3.66 0.50 23.31
N LEU A 51 -4.10 1.13 22.21
CA LEU A 51 -4.12 2.58 22.09
C LEU A 51 -5.08 3.23 23.10
N PHE A 52 -6.30 2.71 23.24
CA PHE A 52 -7.25 3.20 24.23
C PHE A 52 -6.74 2.98 25.66
N LEU A 53 -6.17 1.81 25.95
CA LEU A 53 -5.53 1.55 27.24
C LEU A 53 -4.42 2.55 27.53
N LEU A 54 -3.56 2.84 26.54
CA LEU A 54 -2.49 3.82 26.69
C LEU A 54 -3.05 5.21 27.00
N ILE A 55 -4.11 5.65 26.29
CA ILE A 55 -4.76 6.94 26.54
C ILE A 55 -5.31 7.01 27.98
N LEU A 56 -5.96 5.95 28.46
CA LEU A 56 -6.46 5.90 29.85
C LEU A 56 -5.31 5.93 30.86
N GLN A 57 -4.18 5.28 30.58
CA GLN A 57 -3.01 5.25 31.46
C GLN A 57 -2.23 6.56 31.51
N LEU A 58 -2.40 7.44 30.52
CA LEU A 58 -1.82 8.79 30.55
C LEU A 58 -2.54 9.71 31.56
N ILE A 59 -3.72 9.33 32.05
CA ILE A 59 -4.46 10.07 33.07
C ILE A 59 -4.03 9.54 34.45
N PRO A 60 -3.21 10.30 35.21
CA PRO A 60 -2.61 9.81 36.45
C PRO A 60 -3.63 9.51 37.56
N GLU A 61 -4.83 10.10 37.51
CA GLU A 61 -5.89 9.83 38.49
C GLU A 61 -6.60 8.49 38.27
N ILE A 62 -6.55 7.95 37.05
CA ILE A 62 -7.21 6.69 36.68
C ILE A 62 -6.21 5.54 36.66
N SER A 63 -4.93 5.83 36.38
CA SER A 63 -3.90 4.82 36.17
C SER A 63 -3.22 4.37 37.46
N SER A 64 -3.25 3.07 37.73
CA SER A 64 -2.42 2.42 38.76
C SER A 64 -1.08 1.89 38.21
N LEU A 65 -0.88 1.95 36.89
CA LEU A 65 0.28 1.42 36.17
C LEU A 65 1.04 2.52 35.42
N THR A 66 2.35 2.35 35.25
CA THR A 66 3.16 3.27 34.45
C THR A 66 2.86 3.10 32.96
N TRP A 67 2.58 4.20 32.26
CA TRP A 67 2.33 4.23 30.79
C TRP A 67 3.39 3.51 29.94
N PHE A 68 4.63 3.44 30.44
CA PHE A 68 5.76 2.75 29.80
C PHE A 68 5.48 1.27 29.53
N THR A 69 4.77 0.57 30.41
CA THR A 69 4.51 -0.88 30.27
C THR A 69 3.58 -1.20 29.10
N THR A 70 2.79 -0.22 28.64
CA THR A 70 1.85 -0.38 27.52
C THR A 70 2.39 0.20 26.22
N ILE A 71 3.08 1.35 26.25
CA ILE A 71 3.59 1.98 25.03
C ILE A 71 4.71 1.17 24.37
N VAL A 72 5.60 0.55 25.16
CA VAL A 72 6.75 -0.20 24.66
C VAL A 72 6.31 -1.39 23.81
N PRO A 73 5.45 -2.31 24.30
CA PRO A 73 4.98 -3.42 23.46
C PRO A 73 4.16 -2.93 22.26
N LEU A 74 3.38 -1.85 22.40
CA LEU A 74 2.60 -1.29 21.30
C LEU A 74 3.50 -0.79 20.16
N ILE A 75 4.52 0.01 20.47
CA ILE A 75 5.48 0.50 19.46
C ILE A 75 6.26 -0.65 18.82
N LEU A 76 6.69 -1.63 19.62
CA LEU A 76 7.42 -2.79 19.11
C LEU A 76 6.57 -3.57 18.09
N VAL A 77 5.32 -3.88 18.41
CA VAL A 77 4.41 -4.58 17.50
C VAL A 77 4.15 -3.76 16.24
N ILE A 78 3.93 -2.45 16.38
CA ILE A 78 3.69 -1.56 15.24
C ILE A 78 4.90 -1.50 14.31
N ALA A 79 6.09 -1.38 14.88
CA ALA A 79 7.35 -1.32 14.14
C ALA A 79 7.63 -2.64 13.40
N MET A 80 7.51 -3.80 14.07
CA MET A 80 7.72 -5.09 13.42
C MET A 80 6.73 -5.32 12.28
N THR A 81 5.46 -4.96 12.47
CA THR A 81 4.43 -5.09 11.43
C THR A 81 4.72 -4.16 10.25
N ALA A 82 5.11 -2.91 10.51
CA ALA A 82 5.49 -1.97 9.46
C ALA A 82 6.71 -2.47 8.66
N ILE A 83 7.76 -2.97 9.32
CA ILE A 83 8.95 -3.51 8.64
C ILE A 83 8.56 -4.68 7.73
N LYS A 84 7.73 -5.60 8.23
CA LYS A 84 7.23 -6.72 7.44
C LYS A 84 6.46 -6.22 6.21
N ASP A 85 5.49 -5.33 6.40
CA ASP A 85 4.65 -4.81 5.32
C ASP A 85 5.48 -4.03 4.27
N ALA A 86 6.49 -3.26 4.71
CA ALA A 86 7.40 -2.56 3.82
C ALA A 86 8.23 -3.53 2.96
N THR A 87 8.71 -4.61 3.57
CA THR A 87 9.50 -5.64 2.88
C THR A 87 8.63 -6.38 1.85
N ASP A 88 7.42 -6.80 2.24
CA ASP A 88 6.48 -7.47 1.36
C ASP A 88 6.11 -6.58 0.17
N ASP A 89 5.89 -5.29 0.40
CA ASP A 89 5.53 -4.34 -0.66
C ASP A 89 6.71 -4.02 -1.59
N TYR A 90 7.95 -4.01 -1.08
CA TYR A 90 9.16 -3.91 -1.90
C TYR A 90 9.27 -5.08 -2.88
N PHE A 91 9.02 -6.31 -2.42
CA PHE A 91 9.03 -7.47 -3.30
C PHE A 91 7.92 -7.41 -4.36
N ARG A 92 6.75 -6.86 -4.02
CA ARG A 92 5.68 -6.61 -5.01
C ARG A 92 6.11 -5.64 -6.09
N HIS A 93 6.72 -4.51 -5.73
CA HIS A 93 7.26 -3.56 -6.72
C HIS A 93 8.27 -4.23 -7.67
N ASN A 94 9.17 -5.05 -7.12
CA ASN A 94 10.14 -5.77 -7.94
C ASN A 94 9.46 -6.81 -8.87
N SER A 95 8.40 -7.48 -8.41
CA SER A 95 7.62 -8.41 -9.22
C SER A 95 6.86 -7.69 -10.35
N ASP A 96 6.19 -6.59 -10.02
CA ASP A 96 5.47 -5.75 -10.98
C ASP A 96 6.43 -5.24 -12.07
N ASN A 97 7.62 -4.77 -11.68
CA ASN A 97 8.64 -4.33 -12.63
C ASN A 97 9.08 -5.45 -13.57
N GLN A 98 9.27 -6.68 -13.05
CA GLN A 98 9.65 -7.82 -13.90
C GLN A 98 8.54 -8.20 -14.89
N VAL A 99 7.27 -8.14 -14.48
CA VAL A 99 6.13 -8.47 -15.35
C VAL A 99 5.91 -7.39 -16.39
N ASN A 100 5.94 -6.11 -16.00
CA ASN A 100 5.69 -4.98 -16.89
C ASN A 100 6.78 -4.77 -17.95
N ASN A 101 8.00 -5.26 -17.72
CA ASN A 101 9.12 -5.15 -18.65
C ASN A 101 9.37 -6.44 -19.46
N ARG A 102 8.43 -7.39 -19.49
CA ARG A 102 8.55 -8.58 -20.35
C ARG A 102 8.49 -8.17 -21.82
N GLN A 103 9.35 -8.78 -22.63
CA GLN A 103 9.36 -8.55 -24.07
C GLN A 103 8.05 -9.02 -24.70
N SER A 104 7.51 -8.19 -25.58
CA SER A 104 6.33 -8.50 -26.38
C SER A 104 6.54 -8.02 -27.81
N GLU A 105 6.09 -8.81 -28.77
CA GLU A 105 6.08 -8.42 -30.17
C GLU A 105 4.80 -7.63 -30.46
N VAL A 106 4.96 -6.47 -31.09
CA VAL A 106 3.85 -5.59 -31.46
C VAL A 106 3.90 -5.34 -32.96
N LEU A 107 2.75 -5.38 -33.61
CA LEU A 107 2.65 -4.99 -35.02
C LEU A 107 2.79 -3.48 -35.11
N ILE A 108 3.88 -3.04 -35.73
CA ILE A 108 4.10 -1.63 -36.07
C ILE A 108 3.94 -1.54 -37.58
N ASP A 109 2.91 -0.83 -38.03
CA ASP A 109 2.73 -0.60 -39.46
C ASP A 109 3.96 0.19 -39.97
N SER A 110 4.74 -0.45 -40.83
CA SER A 110 5.87 0.20 -41.49
C SER A 110 5.29 0.89 -42.70
N ARG A 111 5.41 2.22 -42.70
CA ARG A 111 4.98 3.10 -43.78
C ARG A 111 5.29 2.57 -45.18
#